data_AF-A0A812DEK1-F1
#
_entry.id   AF-A0A812DEK1-F1
#
_cell.length_a   1.000
_cell.length_b   1.000
_cell.length_c   1.000
_cell.angle_alpha   90.00
_cell.angle_beta   90.00
_cell.angle_gamma   90.00
#
_symmetry.space_group_name_H-M   'P 1'
#
loop_
_entity.id
_entity.type
_entity.pdbx_description
1 polymer ?
#
loop_
_entity_poly.entity_id
_entity_poly.type
_entity_poly.pdbx_seq_one_letter_code
_entity_poly.pdbx_strand_id
1 'polypeptide(L)'
;MAVLKRKEWSSFPCPEREVQLGFVLACGQSFRWTEVCPVQTLAAEGVEEKLKELGFGYRAKYINKTAQYINSMKERENWLHNLRSEPYEDAKKQLQEKLKGVGPKVADCVCLMSLDKPGAIPVDTHIQQIVSRDYSLRLRDKTLTKRNYDEIGKHFRDLFGKYAGWAQAVLFAAELRRFKKNDPGLKKEIPTVPEKKRKKTKKKETK
;
A
#
# COMPACT_ATOMS: atom_id res chain seq x y z
N MET A 1 -17.95 2.22 -34.30
CA MET A 1 -17.12 1.28 -33.51
C MET A 1 -15.66 1.54 -33.83
N ALA A 2 -14.99 2.42 -33.07
CA ALA A 2 -13.58 2.73 -33.30
C ALA A 2 -12.72 1.61 -32.68
N VAL A 3 -12.08 0.82 -33.53
CA VAL A 3 -11.09 -0.19 -33.14
C VAL A 3 -9.92 0.57 -32.50
N LEU A 4 -9.73 0.39 -31.18
CA LEU A 4 -8.57 0.88 -30.46
C LEU A 4 -7.30 0.28 -31.11
N LYS A 5 -6.53 1.10 -31.83
CA LYS A 5 -5.20 0.72 -32.32
C LYS A 5 -4.38 0.23 -31.12
N ARG A 6 -3.90 -1.02 -31.17
CA ARG A 6 -2.97 -1.57 -30.18
C ARG A 6 -1.77 -0.63 -30.10
N LYS A 7 -1.63 0.06 -28.96
CA LYS A 7 -0.44 0.85 -28.65
C LYS A 7 0.68 -0.17 -28.40
N GLU A 8 1.69 -0.21 -29.27
CA GLU A 8 2.87 -1.03 -29.02
C GLU A 8 3.52 -0.59 -27.71
N TRP A 9 3.71 -1.55 -26.81
CA TRP A 9 4.33 -1.30 -25.52
C TRP A 9 5.77 -0.88 -25.75
N SER A 10 6.18 0.23 -25.15
CA SER A 10 7.58 0.64 -25.13
C SER A 10 8.38 -0.41 -24.35
N SER A 11 9.24 -1.15 -25.05
CA SER A 11 10.23 -2.03 -24.42
C SER A 11 11.44 -1.20 -24.00
N PHE A 12 12.02 -1.53 -22.85
CA PHE A 12 13.34 -1.05 -22.47
C PHE A 12 14.33 -2.19 -22.74
N PRO A 13 15.47 -1.93 -23.40
CA PRO A 13 16.51 -2.93 -23.52
C PRO A 13 17.05 -3.24 -22.13
N CYS A 14 16.67 -4.40 -21.58
CA CYS A 14 17.19 -4.94 -20.34
C CYS A 14 18.01 -6.19 -20.68
N PRO A 15 19.35 -6.08 -20.72
CA PRO A 15 20.23 -7.22 -20.93
C PRO A 15 19.98 -8.33 -19.90
N GLU A 16 20.11 -9.59 -20.29
CA GLU A 16 19.85 -10.74 -19.42
C GLU A 16 20.63 -10.70 -18.09
N ARG A 17 21.85 -10.13 -18.12
CA ARG A 17 22.69 -9.86 -16.93
C ARG A 17 22.05 -8.95 -15.86
N GLU A 18 21.14 -8.05 -16.26
CA GLU A 18 20.44 -7.15 -15.34
C GLU A 18 19.22 -7.82 -14.70
N VAL A 19 18.73 -8.92 -15.31
CA VAL A 19 17.60 -9.71 -14.83
C VAL A 19 18.09 -10.92 -14.01
N GLN A 20 19.30 -11.40 -14.28
CA GLN A 20 19.93 -12.48 -13.53
C GLN A 20 20.51 -11.98 -12.21
N LEU A 21 19.71 -12.11 -11.15
CA LEU A 21 20.11 -11.83 -9.76
C LEU A 21 21.44 -12.49 -9.39
N GLY A 22 21.76 -13.68 -9.92
CA GLY A 22 23.03 -14.36 -9.66
C GLY A 22 24.27 -13.58 -10.12
N PHE A 23 24.19 -12.80 -11.20
CA PHE A 23 25.31 -12.00 -11.73
C PHE A 23 25.44 -10.66 -11.00
N VAL A 24 24.30 -10.03 -10.66
CA VAL A 24 24.22 -8.78 -9.87
C VAL A 24 24.68 -8.97 -8.43
N LEU A 25 24.50 -10.17 -7.87
CA LEU A 25 24.95 -10.49 -6.52
C LEU A 25 26.41 -10.98 -6.46
N ALA A 26 26.96 -11.49 -7.57
CA ALA A 26 28.34 -11.98 -7.65
C ALA A 26 29.39 -10.85 -7.70
N CYS A 27 29.04 -9.64 -8.13
CA CYS A 27 29.97 -8.50 -8.25
C CYS A 27 30.31 -7.79 -6.91
N GLY A 28 30.22 -8.49 -5.77
CA GLY A 28 30.80 -8.02 -4.51
C GLY A 28 29.95 -7.04 -3.71
N GLN A 29 28.68 -6.81 -4.09
CA GLN A 29 27.71 -6.24 -3.15
C GLN A 29 27.25 -7.37 -2.23
N SER A 30 28.01 -7.64 -1.17
CA SER A 30 27.55 -8.55 -0.11
C SER A 30 26.37 -7.91 0.61
N PHE A 31 25.16 -8.06 0.09
CA PHE A 31 23.96 -7.82 0.86
C PHE A 31 23.91 -8.91 1.92
N ARG A 32 24.46 -8.62 3.11
CA ARG A 32 24.19 -9.42 4.29
C ARG A 32 22.76 -9.12 4.70
N TRP A 33 21.80 -9.86 4.13
CA TRP A 33 20.48 -9.94 4.71
C TRP A 33 20.52 -11.06 5.75
N THR A 34 20.01 -10.75 6.93
CA THR A 34 19.59 -11.76 7.89
C THR A 34 18.08 -11.85 7.76
N GLU A 35 17.51 -13.04 7.93
CA GLU A 35 16.05 -13.24 8.02
C GLU A 35 15.59 -12.67 9.38
N VAL A 36 15.69 -11.35 9.55
CA VAL A 36 15.45 -10.68 10.82
C VAL A 36 13.99 -10.34 10.91
N CYS A 37 13.20 -11.31 11.31
CA CYS A 37 12.27 -11.14 12.41
C CYS A 37 11.31 -12.32 12.43
N PRO A 38 11.69 -13.43 13.06
CA PRO A 38 10.70 -14.32 13.62
C PRO A 38 9.70 -13.49 14.43
N VAL A 39 8.42 -13.84 14.36
CA VAL A 39 7.35 -13.20 15.14
C VAL A 39 7.74 -13.13 16.64
N GLN A 40 8.48 -14.12 17.12
CA GLN A 40 9.07 -14.21 18.45
C GLN A 40 9.98 -13.02 18.77
N THR A 41 10.86 -12.62 17.86
CA THR A 41 11.77 -11.48 18.05
C THR A 41 11.01 -10.17 18.16
N LEU A 42 9.97 -9.98 17.33
CA LEU A 42 9.13 -8.78 17.39
C LEU A 42 8.21 -8.76 18.62
N ALA A 43 7.93 -9.93 19.20
CA ALA A 43 7.09 -10.09 20.38
C ALA A 43 7.81 -9.83 21.71
N ALA A 44 9.16 -9.82 21.70
CA ALA A 44 9.97 -9.69 22.90
C ALA A 44 9.74 -8.37 23.66
N GLU A 45 10.05 -8.37 24.96
CA GLU A 45 10.01 -7.17 25.79
C GLU A 45 11.04 -6.13 25.33
N GLY A 46 10.72 -4.84 25.50
CA GLY A 46 11.58 -3.73 25.08
C GLY A 46 11.59 -3.42 23.58
N VAL A 47 10.95 -4.24 22.74
CA VAL A 47 10.91 -4.03 21.28
C VAL A 47 10.06 -2.81 20.91
N GLU A 48 8.97 -2.53 21.62
CA GLU A 48 8.17 -1.33 21.37
C GLU A 48 9.01 -0.06 21.55
N GLU A 49 9.76 0.03 22.65
CA GLU A 49 10.67 1.12 22.99
C GLU A 49 11.76 1.22 21.92
N LYS A 50 12.36 0.09 21.53
CA LYS A 50 13.40 0.08 20.51
C LYS A 50 12.90 0.58 19.15
N LEU A 51 11.70 0.17 18.75
CA LEU A 51 11.07 0.64 17.52
C LEU A 51 10.71 2.14 17.60
N LYS A 52 10.33 2.65 18.78
CA LYS A 52 10.13 4.10 18.98
C LYS A 52 11.43 4.88 18.81
N GLU A 53 12.54 4.41 19.38
CA GLU A 53 13.88 5.00 19.19
C GLU A 53 14.29 5.03 17.72
N LEU A 54 13.95 3.97 16.96
CA LEU A 54 14.20 3.86 15.52
C LEU A 54 13.22 4.68 14.65
N GLY A 55 12.31 5.44 15.25
CA GLY A 55 11.44 6.37 14.53
C GLY A 55 10.12 5.79 14.01
N PHE A 56 9.71 4.59 14.44
CA PHE A 56 8.40 4.03 14.05
C PHE A 56 7.21 4.76 14.71
N GLY A 57 7.47 5.59 15.72
CA GLY A 57 6.48 6.40 16.43
C GLY A 57 5.38 5.53 17.05
N TYR A 58 4.12 5.98 16.98
CA TYR A 58 2.99 5.24 17.56
C TYR A 58 2.75 3.85 16.95
N ARG A 59 3.30 3.58 15.75
CA ARG A 59 3.16 2.28 15.07
C ARG A 59 4.00 1.18 15.71
N ALA A 60 5.06 1.55 16.43
CA ALA A 60 5.88 0.61 17.21
C ALA A 60 5.02 -0.32 18.08
N LYS A 61 4.02 0.28 18.76
CA LYS A 61 3.03 -0.43 19.57
C LYS A 61 2.22 -1.46 18.79
N TYR A 62 1.81 -1.15 17.56
CA TYR A 62 1.03 -2.09 16.75
C TYR A 62 1.87 -3.26 16.25
N ILE A 63 3.12 -3.01 15.87
CA ILE A 63 4.06 -4.05 15.42
C ILE A 63 4.31 -5.04 16.55
N ASN A 64 4.73 -4.56 17.72
CA ASN A 64 5.02 -5.42 18.87
C ASN A 64 3.77 -6.17 19.36
N LYS A 65 2.61 -5.49 19.48
CA LYS A 65 1.37 -6.16 19.90
C LYS A 65 0.84 -7.19 18.90
N THR A 66 0.98 -6.92 17.61
CA THR A 66 0.64 -7.89 16.56
C THR A 66 1.52 -9.12 16.67
N ALA A 67 2.83 -8.92 16.84
CA ALA A 67 3.77 -10.01 17.01
C ALA A 67 3.48 -10.84 18.28
N GLN A 68 3.24 -10.19 19.42
CA GLN A 68 2.85 -10.86 20.67
C GLN A 68 1.58 -11.68 20.52
N TYR A 69 0.58 -11.14 19.84
CA TYR A 69 -0.69 -11.82 19.60
C TYR A 69 -0.52 -13.04 18.69
N ILE A 70 0.24 -12.93 17.60
CA ILE A 70 0.53 -14.09 16.74
C ILE A 70 1.36 -15.12 17.52
N ASN A 71 2.35 -14.68 18.30
CA ASN A 71 3.21 -15.57 19.08
C ASN A 71 2.45 -16.40 20.13
N SER A 72 1.34 -15.86 20.67
CA SER A 72 0.50 -16.55 21.65
C SER A 72 -0.47 -17.57 21.04
N MET A 73 -0.63 -17.60 19.70
CA MET A 73 -1.46 -18.60 19.04
C MET A 73 -0.79 -19.96 19.00
N LYS A 74 -1.59 -21.02 19.22
CA LYS A 74 -1.14 -22.40 19.00
C LYS A 74 -0.82 -22.68 17.53
N GLU A 75 -1.61 -22.11 16.61
CA GLU A 75 -1.48 -22.33 15.16
C GLU A 75 -0.67 -21.24 14.43
N ARG A 76 0.20 -20.51 15.15
CA ARG A 76 0.90 -19.32 14.63
C ARG A 76 1.62 -19.55 13.30
N GLU A 77 2.20 -20.74 13.11
CA GLU A 77 3.02 -21.07 11.94
C GLU A 77 2.19 -21.11 10.65
N ASN A 78 0.92 -21.55 10.75
CA ASN A 78 0.07 -21.77 9.58
C ASN A 78 -1.09 -20.78 9.48
N TRP A 79 -1.47 -20.08 10.55
CA TRP A 79 -2.66 -19.22 10.56
C TRP A 79 -2.68 -18.22 9.40
N LEU A 80 -1.58 -17.46 9.21
CA LEU A 80 -1.51 -16.46 8.14
C LEU A 80 -1.50 -17.10 6.75
N HIS A 81 -0.81 -18.24 6.60
CA HIS A 81 -0.78 -18.99 5.34
C HIS A 81 -2.15 -19.55 4.95
N ASN A 82 -2.92 -20.04 5.92
CA ASN A 82 -4.25 -20.60 5.69
C ASN A 82 -5.25 -19.56 5.15
N LEU A 83 -5.06 -18.27 5.43
CA LEU A 83 -5.89 -17.20 4.88
C LEU A 83 -5.83 -17.11 3.33
N ARG A 84 -4.82 -17.72 2.69
CA ARG A 84 -4.76 -17.84 1.22
C ARG A 84 -5.89 -18.70 0.65
N SER A 85 -6.37 -19.70 1.39
CA SER A 85 -7.47 -20.56 0.96
C SER A 85 -8.85 -20.00 1.33
N GLU A 86 -8.93 -19.08 2.29
CA GLU A 86 -10.18 -18.47 2.72
C GLU A 86 -10.79 -17.52 1.66
N PRO A 87 -12.11 -17.30 1.66
CA PRO A 87 -12.70 -16.22 0.87
C PRO A 87 -12.10 -14.85 1.23
N TYR A 88 -12.05 -13.93 0.25
CA TYR A 88 -11.44 -12.61 0.46
C TYR A 88 -12.06 -11.84 1.64
N GLU A 89 -13.39 -11.85 1.78
CA GLU A 89 -14.07 -11.13 2.86
C GLU A 89 -13.72 -11.72 4.23
N ASP A 90 -13.60 -13.04 4.34
CA ASP A 90 -13.24 -13.71 5.59
C ASP A 90 -11.78 -13.48 5.96
N ALA A 91 -10.86 -13.58 4.99
CA ALA A 91 -9.45 -13.24 5.21
C ALA A 91 -9.29 -11.79 5.69
N LYS A 92 -9.95 -10.85 5.02
CA LYS A 92 -9.93 -9.42 5.37
C LYS A 92 -10.53 -9.16 6.76
N LYS A 93 -11.65 -9.81 7.09
CA LYS A 93 -12.31 -9.69 8.39
C LYS A 93 -11.40 -10.20 9.51
N GLN A 94 -10.81 -11.38 9.33
CA GLN A 94 -9.89 -11.95 10.31
C GLN A 94 -8.70 -11.04 10.59
N LEU A 95 -8.08 -10.45 9.56
CA LEU A 95 -6.98 -9.50 9.74
C LEU A 95 -7.38 -8.28 10.57
N GLN A 96 -8.55 -7.69 10.30
CA GLN A 96 -9.02 -6.48 10.99
C GLN A 96 -9.45 -6.74 12.44
N GLU A 97 -10.10 -7.87 12.71
CA GLU A 97 -10.60 -8.20 14.04
C GLU A 97 -9.47 -8.67 14.96
N LYS A 98 -8.55 -9.47 14.43
CA LYS A 98 -7.48 -10.09 15.22
C LYS A 98 -6.28 -9.17 15.43
N LEU A 99 -5.90 -8.35 14.45
CA LEU A 99 -4.67 -7.54 14.49
C LEU A 99 -4.97 -6.07 14.82
N LYS A 100 -4.65 -5.67 16.04
CA LYS A 100 -4.84 -4.27 16.50
C LYS A 100 -3.99 -3.31 15.67
N GLY A 101 -4.65 -2.36 15.01
CA GLY A 101 -4.00 -1.36 14.14
C GLY A 101 -4.11 -1.67 12.65
N VAL A 102 -4.65 -2.84 12.28
CA VAL A 102 -4.96 -3.20 10.89
C VAL A 102 -6.38 -2.72 10.55
N GLY A 103 -6.45 -1.59 9.85
CA GLY A 103 -7.71 -1.09 9.27
C GLY A 103 -8.00 -1.68 7.88
N PRO A 104 -9.11 -1.28 7.23
CA PRO A 104 -9.57 -1.84 5.95
C PRO A 104 -8.52 -1.73 4.84
N LYS A 105 -7.85 -0.57 4.73
CA LYS A 105 -6.78 -0.35 3.75
C LYS A 105 -5.60 -1.29 3.95
N VAL A 106 -5.16 -1.47 5.20
CA VAL A 106 -4.00 -2.32 5.51
C VAL A 106 -4.36 -3.78 5.26
N ALA A 107 -5.55 -4.21 5.69
CA ALA A 107 -6.05 -5.56 5.41
C ALA A 107 -6.12 -5.83 3.90
N ASP A 108 -6.63 -4.88 3.10
CA ASP A 108 -6.67 -5.03 1.65
C ASP A 108 -5.28 -5.09 1.01
N CYS A 109 -4.29 -4.33 1.53
CA CYS A 109 -2.91 -4.46 1.08
C CYS A 109 -2.37 -5.88 1.32
N VAL A 110 -2.59 -6.44 2.50
CA VAL A 110 -2.16 -7.80 2.84
C VAL A 110 -2.90 -8.81 1.95
N CYS A 111 -4.22 -8.70 1.81
CA CYS A 111 -5.01 -9.55 0.94
C CYS A 111 -4.50 -9.55 -0.52
N LEU A 112 -4.23 -8.35 -1.06
CA LEU A 112 -3.78 -8.18 -2.44
C LEU A 112 -2.36 -8.70 -2.68
N MET A 113 -1.43 -8.40 -1.76
CA MET A 113 0.00 -8.58 -1.99
C MET A 113 0.56 -9.88 -1.40
N SER A 114 -0.14 -10.53 -0.46
CA SER A 114 0.39 -11.74 0.20
C SER A 114 -0.59 -12.89 0.40
N LEU A 115 -1.91 -12.70 0.19
CA LEU A 115 -2.92 -13.74 0.43
C LEU A 115 -3.68 -14.20 -0.84
N ASP A 116 -3.12 -13.95 -2.03
CA ASP A 116 -3.67 -14.40 -3.31
C ASP A 116 -5.09 -13.89 -3.60
N LYS A 117 -5.43 -12.66 -3.17
CA LYS A 117 -6.74 -12.02 -3.42
C LYS A 117 -6.60 -10.90 -4.47
N PRO A 118 -6.49 -11.22 -5.78
CA PRO A 118 -6.22 -10.22 -6.83
C PRO A 118 -7.33 -9.18 -7.03
N GLY A 119 -8.53 -9.42 -6.48
CA GLY A 119 -9.66 -8.48 -6.48
C GLY A 119 -9.73 -7.57 -5.24
N ALA A 120 -8.80 -7.67 -4.30
CA ALA A 120 -8.73 -6.78 -3.14
C ALA A 120 -8.27 -5.38 -3.56
N ILE A 121 -8.95 -4.33 -3.09
CA ILE A 121 -8.71 -2.94 -3.50
C ILE A 121 -8.29 -2.11 -2.28
N PRO A 122 -6.99 -1.86 -2.07
CA PRO A 122 -6.55 -0.96 -1.01
C PRO A 122 -6.93 0.48 -1.36
N VAL A 123 -8.00 1.00 -0.77
CA VAL A 123 -8.45 2.38 -1.01
C VAL A 123 -7.77 3.33 -0.03
N ASP A 124 -7.03 4.29 -0.56
CA ASP A 124 -6.49 5.42 0.20
C ASP A 124 -6.94 6.75 -0.41
N THR A 125 -6.38 7.86 0.07
CA THR A 125 -6.72 9.19 -0.44
C THR A 125 -6.30 9.39 -1.89
N HIS A 126 -5.27 8.69 -2.39
CA HIS A 126 -4.86 8.78 -3.80
C HIS A 126 -5.82 8.05 -4.70
N ILE A 127 -6.24 6.84 -4.32
CA ILE A 127 -7.25 6.10 -5.07
C ILE A 127 -8.58 6.85 -5.09
N GLN A 128 -8.99 7.45 -3.97
CA GLN A 128 -10.17 8.31 -3.94
C GLN A 128 -10.07 9.48 -4.92
N GLN A 129 -8.89 10.11 -5.05
CA GLN A 129 -8.65 11.18 -6.02
C GLN A 129 -8.72 10.68 -7.46
N ILE A 130 -8.09 9.55 -7.77
CA ILE A 130 -8.11 8.93 -9.12
C ILE A 130 -9.54 8.66 -9.55
N VAL A 131 -10.33 8.02 -8.69
CA VAL A 131 -11.73 7.68 -8.98
C VAL A 131 -12.60 8.91 -9.21
N SER A 132 -12.40 9.96 -8.42
CA SER A 132 -13.13 11.21 -8.56
C SER A 132 -12.73 11.97 -9.84
N ARG A 133 -11.46 11.88 -10.25
CA ARG A 133 -10.89 12.60 -11.41
C ARG A 133 -11.15 11.89 -12.74
N ASP A 134 -10.86 10.60 -12.79
CA ASP A 134 -10.73 9.83 -14.04
C ASP A 134 -11.96 9.00 -14.37
N TYR A 135 -12.73 8.61 -13.34
CA TYR A 135 -13.89 7.72 -13.48
C TYR A 135 -15.22 8.42 -13.18
N SER A 136 -15.20 9.72 -12.89
CA SER A 136 -16.37 10.56 -12.60
C SER A 136 -17.32 9.98 -11.53
N LEU A 137 -16.80 9.13 -10.63
CA LEU A 137 -17.61 8.57 -9.56
C LEU A 137 -17.90 9.67 -8.54
N ARG A 138 -19.17 10.06 -8.45
CA ARG A 138 -19.63 11.09 -7.51
C ARG A 138 -19.79 10.50 -6.13
N LEU A 139 -18.72 10.54 -5.34
CA LEU A 139 -18.77 10.23 -3.92
C LEU A 139 -19.57 11.30 -3.18
N ARG A 140 -20.45 10.87 -2.27
CA ARG A 140 -21.32 11.78 -1.50
C ARG A 140 -20.51 12.70 -0.59
N ASP A 141 -19.44 12.16 0.01
CA ASP A 141 -18.55 12.87 0.93
C ASP A 141 -17.13 12.98 0.37
N LYS A 142 -16.42 14.07 0.69
CA LYS A 142 -14.99 14.25 0.33
C LYS A 142 -14.04 13.45 1.23
N THR A 143 -14.53 12.89 2.32
CA THR A 143 -13.75 12.08 3.27
C THR A 143 -13.82 10.61 2.91
N LEU A 144 -12.80 9.84 3.29
CA LEU A 144 -12.79 8.40 3.08
C LEU A 144 -13.60 7.71 4.19
N THR A 145 -14.93 7.77 4.08
CA THR A 145 -15.85 7.04 4.95
C THR A 145 -15.87 5.55 4.59
N LYS A 146 -16.34 4.68 5.50
CA LYS A 146 -16.52 3.24 5.19
C LYS A 146 -17.37 3.02 3.94
N ARG A 147 -18.46 3.80 3.80
CA ARG A 147 -19.32 3.74 2.62
C ARG A 147 -18.58 4.09 1.33
N ASN A 148 -17.85 5.21 1.31
CA ASN A 148 -17.06 5.60 0.15
C ASN A 148 -15.98 4.56 -0.18
N TYR A 149 -15.35 3.98 0.85
CA TYR A 149 -14.38 2.90 0.71
C TYR A 149 -14.99 1.70 -0.03
N ASP A 150 -16.15 1.25 0.42
CA ASP A 150 -16.86 0.09 -0.14
C ASP A 150 -17.38 0.38 -1.56
N GLU A 151 -17.92 1.58 -1.80
CA GLU A 151 -18.37 2.03 -3.12
C GLU A 151 -17.23 2.08 -4.14
N ILE A 152 -16.06 2.62 -3.75
CA ILE A 152 -14.86 2.65 -4.60
C ILE A 152 -14.40 1.21 -4.90
N GLY A 153 -14.27 0.37 -3.87
CA GLY A 153 -13.83 -1.02 -4.05
C GLY A 153 -14.75 -1.81 -4.98
N LYS A 154 -16.06 -1.62 -4.85
CA LYS A 154 -17.04 -2.22 -5.76
C LYS A 154 -16.86 -1.69 -7.18
N HIS A 155 -16.75 -0.39 -7.37
CA HIS A 155 -16.58 0.22 -8.70
C HIS A 155 -15.36 -0.34 -9.45
N PHE A 156 -14.22 -0.49 -8.78
CA PHE A 156 -13.03 -1.10 -9.39
C PHE A 156 -13.24 -2.56 -9.78
N ARG A 157 -13.90 -3.35 -8.93
CA ARG A 157 -14.19 -4.76 -9.22
C ARG A 157 -15.19 -4.91 -10.38
N ASP A 158 -16.20 -4.06 -10.45
CA ASP A 158 -17.16 -4.04 -11.55
C ASP A 158 -16.47 -3.67 -12.88
N LEU A 159 -15.49 -2.78 -12.84
CA LEU A 159 -14.77 -2.30 -14.03
C LEU A 159 -13.66 -3.25 -14.52
N PHE A 160 -12.83 -3.76 -13.62
CA PHE A 160 -11.61 -4.52 -13.95
C PHE A 160 -11.72 -6.02 -13.63
N GLY A 161 -12.83 -6.46 -13.05
CA GLY A 161 -13.11 -7.86 -12.78
C GLY A 161 -12.16 -8.50 -11.76
N LYS A 162 -11.80 -9.76 -12.00
CA LYS A 162 -11.04 -10.62 -11.05
C LYS A 162 -9.70 -10.03 -10.60
N TYR A 163 -9.04 -9.26 -11.46
CA TYR A 163 -7.70 -8.70 -11.21
C TYR A 163 -7.73 -7.19 -10.93
N ALA A 164 -8.86 -6.69 -10.44
CA ALA A 164 -9.04 -5.26 -10.19
C ALA A 164 -7.97 -4.63 -9.25
N GLY A 165 -7.44 -5.39 -8.29
CA GLY A 165 -6.36 -4.93 -7.42
C GLY A 165 -5.03 -4.75 -8.18
N TRP A 166 -4.76 -5.58 -9.19
CA TRP A 166 -3.58 -5.42 -10.04
C TRP A 166 -3.71 -4.20 -10.94
N ALA A 167 -4.90 -3.98 -11.52
CA ALA A 167 -5.18 -2.76 -12.28
C ALA A 167 -5.04 -1.50 -11.40
N GLN A 168 -5.53 -1.56 -10.16
CA GLN A 168 -5.36 -0.48 -9.18
C GLN A 168 -3.87 -0.20 -8.90
N ALA A 169 -3.02 -1.22 -8.80
CA ALA A 169 -1.58 -1.03 -8.58
C ALA A 169 -0.90 -0.26 -9.74
N VAL A 170 -1.31 -0.53 -10.99
CA VAL A 170 -0.82 0.22 -12.17
C VAL A 170 -1.25 1.69 -12.09
N LEU A 171 -2.51 1.96 -11.78
CA LEU A 171 -3.04 3.32 -11.64
C LEU A 171 -2.36 4.08 -10.49
N PHE A 172 -2.14 3.40 -9.37
CA PHE A 172 -1.42 3.97 -8.23
C PHE A 172 0.03 4.32 -8.58
N ALA A 173 0.73 3.43 -9.28
CA ALA A 173 2.10 3.68 -9.72
C ALA A 173 2.19 4.91 -10.63
N ALA A 174 1.26 5.08 -11.57
CA ALA A 174 1.18 6.24 -12.45
C ALA A 174 0.96 7.56 -11.69
N GLU A 175 0.31 7.53 -10.52
CA GLU A 175 0.03 8.72 -9.70
C GLU A 175 1.25 9.19 -8.87
N LEU A 176 2.29 8.36 -8.73
CA LEU A 176 3.50 8.73 -7.99
C LEU A 176 4.22 9.88 -8.70
N ARG A 177 4.64 10.89 -7.93
CA ARG A 177 5.23 12.16 -8.42
C ARG A 177 6.38 11.99 -9.42
N ARG A 178 7.11 10.88 -9.32
CA ARG A 178 8.24 10.55 -10.21
C ARG A 178 7.78 10.27 -11.65
N PHE A 179 6.54 9.83 -11.86
CA PHE A 179 5.95 9.61 -13.18
C PHE A 179 5.16 10.82 -13.69
N LYS A 180 4.71 11.71 -12.80
CA LYS A 180 4.03 12.97 -13.18
C LYS A 180 4.94 13.99 -13.89
N LYS A 181 6.26 13.92 -13.71
CA LYS A 181 7.22 14.89 -14.27
C LYS A 181 7.73 14.54 -15.68
N ASN A 182 7.49 13.32 -16.17
CA ASN A 182 8.07 12.82 -17.41
C ASN A 182 7.06 12.69 -18.56
N ASP A 183 5.89 13.31 -18.46
CA ASP A 183 4.90 13.31 -19.54
C ASP A 183 4.82 14.70 -20.21
N PRO A 184 5.57 14.95 -21.30
CA PRO A 184 5.43 16.17 -22.09
C PRO A 184 4.07 16.30 -22.82
N GLY A 185 3.21 15.27 -22.77
CA GLY A 185 1.93 15.22 -23.48
C GLY A 185 0.68 15.58 -22.67
N LEU A 186 0.74 15.63 -21.33
CA LEU A 186 -0.42 16.00 -20.49
C LEU A 186 -0.41 17.49 -20.12
N LYS A 187 -0.62 18.35 -21.12
CA LYS A 187 -1.14 19.70 -20.85
C LYS A 187 -2.58 19.58 -20.36
N LYS A 188 -2.80 19.68 -19.04
CA LYS A 188 -4.09 20.12 -18.50
C LYS A 188 -3.84 21.17 -17.43
N GLU A 189 -4.33 22.36 -17.74
CA GLU A 189 -4.46 23.50 -16.85
C GLU A 189 -5.08 23.07 -15.52
N ILE A 190 -4.37 23.26 -14.43
CA ILE A 190 -4.92 23.13 -13.07
C ILE A 190 -5.02 24.56 -12.52
N PRO A 191 -6.20 25.03 -12.09
CA PRO A 191 -6.31 26.29 -11.38
C PRO A 191 -5.47 26.25 -10.12
N THR A 192 -4.50 27.14 -10.01
CA THR A 192 -3.63 27.28 -8.84
C THR A 192 -4.46 27.68 -7.62
N VAL A 193 -4.56 26.81 -6.62
CA VAL A 193 -5.01 27.20 -5.29
C VAL A 193 -3.88 27.98 -4.60
N PRO A 194 -4.11 29.20 -4.10
CA PRO A 194 -3.05 30.02 -3.52
C PRO A 194 -2.50 29.40 -2.22
N GLU A 195 -1.18 29.24 -2.16
CA GLU A 195 -0.44 28.81 -0.96
C GLU A 195 -0.69 29.77 0.21
N LYS A 196 -1.29 29.26 1.30
CA LYS A 196 -1.31 29.98 2.58
C LYS A 196 0.09 29.97 3.20
N LYS A 197 0.76 31.14 3.17
CA LYS A 197 2.03 31.41 3.86
C LYS A 197 1.95 30.99 5.34
N ARG A 198 2.82 30.08 5.78
CA ARG A 198 3.04 29.78 7.20
C ARG A 198 3.61 31.03 7.89
N LYS A 199 2.87 31.59 8.86
CA LYS A 199 3.36 32.63 9.77
C LYS A 199 4.49 32.04 10.64
N LYS A 200 5.68 32.65 10.59
CA LYS A 200 6.78 32.38 11.53
C LYS A 200 6.41 32.94 12.90
N THR A 201 6.25 32.07 13.90
CA THR A 201 6.11 32.49 15.31
C THR A 201 7.51 32.80 15.85
N LYS A 202 7.76 34.06 16.22
CA LYS A 202 8.98 34.46 16.94
C LYS A 202 8.92 33.92 18.37
N LYS A 203 9.93 33.13 18.76
CA LYS A 203 10.22 32.79 20.17
C LYS A 203 10.60 34.10 20.89
N LYS A 204 9.86 34.47 21.94
CA LYS A 204 10.32 35.44 22.94
C LYS A 204 11.11 34.67 23.99
N GLU A 205 12.37 35.02 24.16
CA GLU A 205 13.18 34.68 25.33
C GLU A 205 12.71 35.56 26.49
N THR A 206 12.51 34.94 27.66
CA THR A 206 12.30 35.65 28.92
C THR A 206 13.57 35.45 29.74
N LYS A 207 14.18 36.56 30.14
CA LYS A 207 15.20 36.65 31.18
C LYS A 207 14.63 36.23 32.53
#